data_AF-A0A7S0LVP2-F1
#
_entry.id   AF-A0A7S0LVP2-F1
#
_cell.length_a   1.000
_cell.length_b   1.000
_cell.length_c   1.000
_cell.angle_alpha   90.00
_cell.angle_beta   90.00
_cell.angle_gamma   90.00
#
_symmetry.space_group_name_H-M   'P 1'
#
loop_
_entity.id
_entity.type
_entity.pdbx_description
1 polymer ?
#
loop_
_entity_poly.entity_id
_entity_poly.type
_entity_poly.pdbx_seq_one_letter_code
_entity_poly.pdbx_strand_id
1 'polypeptide(L)'
;ESGRFYDRGALPIQIEHRGVHNRIGWKVDIEKLDYHHYLPIFFDGLREKEEPYRFLAVQGVFDMLEHGGSKILPVIPQLIIPIKTALNTRDSDVICTVLKVLQSMVVSGEMIGEALVPYYRQILPIFNIFKNSNKNLGDGIDYGQQKRRTLGDLIIETLEMFETHGGEDAFINIKYMIPTYESCVLN
;
A
#
# COMPACT_ATOMS: atom_id res chain seq x y z
N GLU A 1 14.48 10.50 5.29
CA GLU A 1 15.72 9.69 5.33
C GLU A 1 15.69 8.49 4.37
N SER A 2 14.58 8.21 3.68
CA SER A 2 14.47 7.02 2.80
C SER A 2 15.23 7.16 1.47
N GLY A 3 15.33 8.37 0.90
CA GLY A 3 16.15 8.63 -0.29
C GLY A 3 17.61 8.13 -0.21
N ARG A 4 18.21 8.10 1.01
CA ARG A 4 19.59 7.63 1.21
C ARG A 4 19.83 6.16 0.85
N PHE A 5 18.82 5.30 0.88
CA PHE A 5 18.98 3.88 0.50
C PHE A 5 18.99 3.70 -1.01
N TYR A 6 18.26 4.55 -1.75
CA TYR A 6 18.25 4.56 -3.21
C TYR A 6 19.59 5.06 -3.78
N ASP A 7 20.21 6.05 -3.13
CA ASP A 7 21.50 6.63 -3.55
C ASP A 7 22.70 5.70 -3.36
N ARG A 8 22.61 4.72 -2.45
CA ARG A 8 23.74 3.84 -2.09
C ARG A 8 23.88 2.60 -2.97
N GLY A 9 23.02 2.42 -3.98
CA GLY A 9 23.04 1.24 -4.84
C GLY A 9 22.76 -0.09 -4.10
N ALA A 10 22.28 0.00 -2.85
CA ALA A 10 22.03 -1.13 -1.96
C ALA A 10 20.71 -1.87 -2.28
N LEU A 11 19.83 -1.22 -3.04
CA LEU A 11 18.60 -1.84 -3.50
C LEU A 11 18.85 -2.72 -4.74
N PRO A 12 18.19 -3.88 -4.83
CA PRO A 12 18.34 -4.84 -5.93
C PRO A 12 17.59 -4.37 -7.19
N ILE A 13 17.53 -3.06 -7.44
CA ILE A 13 16.81 -2.44 -8.55
C ILE A 13 17.69 -1.43 -9.29
N GLN A 14 17.35 -1.19 -10.54
CA GLN A 14 17.90 -0.15 -11.40
C GLN A 14 16.81 0.40 -12.32
N ILE A 15 16.96 1.64 -12.77
CA ILE A 15 16.05 2.21 -13.78
C ILE A 15 16.50 1.69 -15.15
N GLU A 16 15.62 0.96 -15.83
CA GLU A 16 15.79 0.62 -17.24
C GLU A 16 15.06 1.64 -18.12
N HIS A 17 15.82 2.37 -18.93
CA HIS A 17 15.28 3.25 -19.96
C HIS A 17 15.02 2.45 -21.24
N ARG A 18 13.88 1.76 -21.33
CA ARG A 18 13.43 1.10 -22.57
C ARG A 18 12.37 1.95 -23.28
N GLY A 19 12.81 2.87 -24.14
CA GLY A 19 11.92 3.70 -24.95
C GLY A 19 11.29 4.85 -24.16
N VAL A 20 9.97 5.08 -24.33
CA VAL A 20 9.24 6.24 -23.77
C VAL A 20 8.86 6.07 -22.29
N HIS A 21 8.85 4.84 -21.76
CA HIS A 21 8.44 4.55 -20.38
C HIS A 21 9.60 3.97 -19.58
N ASN A 22 9.84 4.52 -18.39
CA ASN A 22 10.79 3.97 -17.43
C ASN A 22 10.24 2.65 -16.86
N ARG A 23 11.10 1.64 -16.71
CA ARG A 23 10.79 0.39 -15.99
C ARG A 23 11.81 0.14 -14.90
N ILE A 24 11.41 -0.61 -13.88
CA ILE A 24 12.36 -1.17 -12.93
C ILE A 24 12.97 -2.43 -13.54
N GLY A 25 14.30 -2.49 -13.58
CA GLY A 25 15.05 -3.74 -13.76
C GLY A 25 15.49 -4.27 -12.41
N TRP A 26 15.10 -5.50 -12.07
CA TRP A 26 15.58 -6.17 -10.87
C TRP A 26 16.94 -6.83 -11.14
N LYS A 27 17.91 -6.58 -10.26
CA LYS A 27 19.26 -7.18 -10.34
C LYS A 27 19.28 -8.64 -9.88
N VAL A 28 18.26 -9.05 -9.13
CA VAL A 28 18.09 -10.39 -8.56
C VAL A 28 16.61 -10.74 -8.73
N ASP A 29 16.32 -12.01 -9.08
CA ASP A 29 14.95 -12.50 -9.17
C ASP A 29 14.18 -12.19 -7.87
N ILE A 30 12.97 -11.64 -8.00
CA ILE A 30 12.19 -11.14 -6.87
C ILE A 30 11.91 -12.27 -5.88
N GLU A 31 11.64 -13.48 -6.38
CA GLU A 31 11.36 -14.68 -5.58
C GLU A 31 12.57 -15.12 -4.75
N LYS A 32 13.79 -14.63 -5.03
CA LYS A 32 15.01 -14.95 -4.27
C LYS A 32 15.36 -13.89 -3.23
N LEU A 33 14.65 -12.76 -3.20
CA LEU A 33 14.93 -11.68 -2.25
C LEU A 33 14.60 -12.08 -0.81
N ASP A 34 15.31 -11.44 0.12
CA ASP A 34 14.97 -11.43 1.54
C ASP A 34 13.88 -10.38 1.80
N TYR A 35 12.65 -10.84 1.97
CA TYR A 35 11.50 -9.97 2.18
C TYR A 35 11.53 -9.28 3.55
N HIS A 36 12.19 -9.85 4.56
CA HIS A 36 12.32 -9.19 5.87
C HIS A 36 13.22 -7.96 5.75
N HIS A 37 14.21 -8.00 4.85
CA HIS A 37 15.09 -6.87 4.62
C HIS A 37 14.49 -5.85 3.65
N TYR A 38 14.05 -6.29 2.47
CA TYR A 38 13.74 -5.38 1.37
C TYR A 38 12.32 -4.80 1.39
N LEU A 39 11.30 -5.60 1.73
CA LEU A 39 9.91 -5.15 1.66
C LEU A 39 9.65 -3.95 2.60
N PRO A 40 10.12 -3.94 3.87
CA PRO A 40 9.97 -2.77 4.74
C PRO A 40 10.65 -1.50 4.20
N ILE A 41 11.79 -1.63 3.51
CA ILE A 41 12.51 -0.49 2.93
C ILE A 41 11.69 0.14 1.79
N PHE A 42 11.11 -0.69 0.92
CA PHE A 42 10.23 -0.22 -0.14
C PHE A 42 8.96 0.43 0.42
N PHE A 43 8.35 -0.16 1.45
CA PHE A 43 7.21 0.43 2.14
C PHE A 43 7.52 1.76 2.82
N ASP A 44 8.71 1.93 3.42
CA ASP A 44 9.14 3.23 3.98
C ASP A 44 9.31 4.31 2.90
N GLY A 45 9.66 3.89 1.69
CA GLY A 45 9.75 4.75 0.50
C GLY A 45 8.40 5.25 -0.01
N LEU A 46 7.26 4.71 0.42
CA LEU A 46 5.93 5.15 -0.07
C LEU A 46 5.60 6.61 0.26
N ARG A 47 6.33 7.22 1.21
CA ARG A 47 6.20 8.65 1.54
C ARG A 47 6.98 9.57 0.59
N GLU A 48 7.87 9.02 -0.23
CA GLU A 48 8.71 9.81 -1.13
C GLU A 48 7.86 10.45 -2.23
N LYS A 49 8.17 11.70 -2.57
CA LYS A 49 7.43 12.46 -3.59
C LYS A 49 8.28 12.82 -4.81
N GLU A 50 9.59 12.75 -4.66
CA GLU A 50 10.54 13.14 -5.70
C GLU A 50 10.84 11.95 -6.62
N GLU A 51 10.88 12.21 -7.92
CA GLU A 51 11.37 11.24 -8.89
C GLU A 51 12.91 11.22 -8.89
N PRO A 52 13.55 10.06 -9.06
CA PRO A 52 12.95 8.75 -9.37
C PRO A 52 12.55 7.92 -8.12
N TYR A 53 12.79 8.42 -6.91
CA TYR A 53 12.61 7.64 -5.67
C TYR A 53 11.17 7.18 -5.46
N ARG A 54 10.19 8.06 -5.73
CA ARG A 54 8.76 7.72 -5.65
C ARG A 54 8.42 6.57 -6.60
N PHE A 55 8.80 6.66 -7.87
CA PHE A 55 8.56 5.59 -8.84
C PHE A 55 9.20 4.28 -8.41
N LEU A 56 10.47 4.32 -7.96
CA LEU A 56 11.21 3.14 -7.53
C LEU A 56 10.57 2.47 -6.31
N ALA A 57 10.13 3.26 -5.33
CA ALA A 57 9.47 2.77 -4.14
C ALA A 57 8.14 2.07 -4.47
N VAL A 58 7.27 2.76 -5.21
CA VAL A 58 5.92 2.31 -5.49
C VAL A 58 5.92 1.06 -6.37
N GLN A 59 6.65 1.08 -7.48
CA GLN A 59 6.75 -0.09 -8.36
C GLN A 59 7.46 -1.25 -7.64
N GLY A 60 8.50 -0.97 -6.85
CA GLY A 60 9.17 -1.99 -6.05
C GLY A 60 8.23 -2.72 -5.09
N VAL A 61 7.33 -2.00 -4.42
CA VAL A 61 6.29 -2.62 -3.57
C VAL A 61 5.35 -3.49 -4.40
N PHE A 62 4.81 -3.00 -5.51
CA PHE A 62 3.86 -3.76 -6.32
C PHE A 62 4.49 -5.05 -6.88
N ASP A 63 5.68 -4.97 -7.46
CA ASP A 63 6.43 -6.11 -7.97
C ASP A 63 6.68 -7.17 -6.87
N MET A 64 7.08 -6.73 -5.66
CA MET A 64 7.33 -7.64 -4.54
C MET A 64 6.04 -8.25 -3.97
N LEU A 65 4.92 -7.53 -3.98
CA LEU A 65 3.63 -8.09 -3.57
C LEU A 65 3.12 -9.12 -4.58
N GLU A 66 3.25 -8.85 -5.87
CA GLU A 66 2.83 -9.76 -6.94
C GLU A 66 3.62 -11.08 -6.94
N HIS A 67 4.93 -11.03 -6.70
CA HIS A 67 5.82 -12.20 -6.79
C HIS A 67 6.22 -12.79 -5.43
N GLY A 68 5.72 -12.22 -4.32
CA GLY A 68 6.18 -12.59 -2.98
C GLY A 68 5.56 -13.86 -2.40
N GLY A 69 4.31 -14.17 -2.77
CA GLY A 69 3.57 -15.32 -2.27
C GLY A 69 3.65 -15.46 -0.75
N SER A 70 4.04 -16.65 -0.26
CA SER A 70 4.10 -16.96 1.17
C SER A 70 5.16 -16.17 1.96
N LYS A 71 6.03 -15.40 1.30
CA LYS A 71 7.06 -14.57 1.97
C LYS A 71 6.52 -13.27 2.53
N ILE A 72 5.32 -12.83 2.12
CA ILE A 72 4.73 -11.55 2.53
C ILE A 72 4.18 -11.65 3.96
N LEU A 73 3.44 -12.73 4.26
CA LEU A 73 2.76 -12.93 5.54
C LEU A 73 3.67 -12.76 6.77
N PRO A 74 4.89 -13.35 6.83
CA PRO A 74 5.79 -13.19 7.99
C PRO A 74 6.29 -11.75 8.21
N VAL A 75 6.21 -10.89 7.19
CA VAL A 75 6.77 -9.54 7.22
C VAL A 75 5.74 -8.48 7.62
N ILE A 76 4.44 -8.82 7.63
CA ILE A 76 3.34 -7.90 7.97
C ILE A 76 3.61 -7.04 9.23
N PRO A 77 4.10 -7.58 10.37
CA PRO A 77 4.36 -6.76 11.55
C PRO A 77 5.38 -5.63 11.32
N GLN A 78 6.34 -5.82 10.40
CA GLN A 78 7.37 -4.83 10.07
C GLN A 78 6.85 -3.72 9.15
N LEU A 79 5.77 -3.98 8.41
CA LEU A 79 5.18 -3.02 7.47
C LEU A 79 4.28 -1.99 8.17
N ILE A 80 3.80 -2.28 9.37
CA ILE A 80 2.82 -1.44 10.10
C ILE A 80 3.36 -0.03 10.35
N ILE A 81 4.62 0.10 10.77
CA ILE A 81 5.24 1.40 11.06
C ILE A 81 5.45 2.24 9.78
N PRO A 82 6.03 1.70 8.69
CA PRO A 82 6.08 2.38 7.40
C PRO A 82 4.70 2.83 6.88
N ILE A 83 3.70 1.94 6.89
CA ILE A 83 2.32 2.25 6.45
C ILE A 83 1.75 3.43 7.25
N LYS A 84 1.82 3.33 8.58
CA LYS A 84 1.35 4.39 9.48
C LYS A 84 2.09 5.70 9.23
N THR A 85 3.39 5.65 8.99
CA THR A 85 4.22 6.84 8.74
C THR A 85 3.82 7.54 7.44
N ALA A 86 3.60 6.78 6.36
CA ALA A 86 3.15 7.32 5.08
C ALA A 86 1.74 7.92 5.17
N LEU A 87 0.79 7.25 5.83
CA LEU A 87 -0.56 7.78 6.06
C LEU A 87 -0.56 9.07 6.90
N ASN A 88 0.33 9.18 7.89
CA ASN A 88 0.46 10.35 8.76
C ASN A 88 1.03 11.59 8.06
N THR A 89 1.56 11.48 6.85
CA THR A 89 1.95 12.66 6.04
C THR A 89 0.77 13.58 5.76
N ARG A 90 -0.47 13.04 5.79
CA ARG A 90 -1.71 13.73 5.42
C ARG A 90 -1.69 14.29 3.98
N ASP A 91 -0.74 13.86 3.18
CA ASP A 91 -0.65 14.19 1.77
C ASP A 91 -1.58 13.26 0.98
N SER A 92 -2.50 13.84 0.20
CA SER A 92 -3.53 13.04 -0.47
C SER A 92 -2.96 12.06 -1.49
N ASP A 93 -1.88 12.43 -2.19
CA ASP A 93 -1.31 11.60 -3.24
C ASP A 93 -0.56 10.41 -2.63
N VAL A 94 0.14 10.65 -1.52
CA VAL A 94 0.76 9.60 -0.69
C VAL A 94 -0.31 8.66 -0.14
N ILE A 95 -1.38 9.21 0.47
CA ILE A 95 -2.46 8.38 1.02
C ILE A 95 -3.09 7.51 -0.07
N CYS A 96 -3.39 8.06 -1.25
CA CYS A 96 -3.95 7.28 -2.36
C CYS A 96 -3.04 6.12 -2.77
N THR A 97 -1.74 6.39 -2.86
CA THR A 97 -0.74 5.38 -3.19
C THR A 97 -0.72 4.27 -2.13
N VAL A 98 -0.72 4.64 -0.85
CA VAL A 98 -0.75 3.67 0.25
C VAL A 98 -2.05 2.86 0.25
N LEU A 99 -3.20 3.47 -0.02
CA LEU A 99 -4.48 2.75 -0.13
C LEU A 99 -4.44 1.70 -1.25
N LYS A 100 -3.96 2.06 -2.44
CA LYS A 100 -3.79 1.12 -3.57
C LYS A 100 -2.82 -0.02 -3.22
N VAL A 101 -1.73 0.28 -2.53
CA VAL A 101 -0.79 -0.74 -2.03
C VAL A 101 -1.46 -1.67 -1.03
N LEU A 102 -2.24 -1.14 -0.09
CA LEU A 102 -2.96 -1.95 0.91
C LEU A 102 -4.00 -2.86 0.26
N GLN A 103 -4.74 -2.35 -0.73
CA GLN A 103 -5.68 -3.13 -1.54
C GLN A 103 -4.97 -4.30 -2.26
N SER A 104 -3.83 -4.04 -2.89
CA SER A 104 -3.02 -5.10 -3.52
C SER A 104 -2.50 -6.10 -2.49
N MET A 105 -2.01 -5.63 -1.34
CA MET A 105 -1.41 -6.46 -0.31
C MET A 105 -2.39 -7.48 0.26
N VAL A 106 -3.63 -7.09 0.56
CA VAL A 106 -4.63 -8.02 1.16
C VAL A 106 -5.05 -9.15 0.23
N VAL A 107 -4.83 -9.02 -1.09
CA VAL A 107 -5.11 -10.06 -2.09
C VAL A 107 -3.85 -10.80 -2.57
N SER A 108 -2.67 -10.44 -2.06
CA SER A 108 -1.39 -10.99 -2.52
C SER A 108 -1.02 -12.36 -1.92
N GLY A 109 -1.86 -12.90 -1.03
CA GLY A 109 -1.62 -14.19 -0.39
C GLY A 109 -2.67 -14.56 0.64
N GLU A 110 -2.73 -15.85 0.97
CA GLU A 110 -3.63 -16.39 1.98
C GLU A 110 -3.31 -15.81 3.37
N MET A 111 -4.34 -15.60 4.19
CA MET A 111 -4.25 -15.08 5.57
C MET A 111 -3.69 -13.65 5.72
N ILE A 112 -3.30 -12.96 4.65
CA ILE A 112 -2.72 -11.60 4.76
C ILE A 112 -3.74 -10.62 5.34
N GLY A 113 -4.99 -10.66 4.86
CA GLY A 113 -6.05 -9.79 5.37
C GLY A 113 -6.33 -10.03 6.85
N GLU A 114 -6.44 -11.30 7.27
CA GLU A 114 -6.61 -11.69 8.68
C GLU A 114 -5.45 -11.23 9.55
N ALA A 115 -4.21 -11.37 9.07
CA ALA A 115 -3.01 -10.92 9.77
C ALA A 115 -2.95 -9.40 9.97
N LEU A 116 -3.69 -8.61 9.19
CA LEU A 116 -3.78 -7.15 9.37
C LEU A 116 -4.76 -6.71 10.44
N VAL A 117 -5.77 -7.52 10.78
CA VAL A 117 -6.85 -7.15 11.72
C VAL A 117 -6.31 -6.63 13.07
N PRO A 118 -5.29 -7.26 13.71
CA PRO A 118 -4.73 -6.76 14.96
C PRO A 118 -4.15 -5.33 14.88
N TYR A 119 -3.84 -4.86 13.66
CA TYR A 119 -3.19 -3.59 13.40
C TYR A 119 -4.15 -2.48 12.93
N TYR A 120 -5.45 -2.78 12.75
CA TYR A 120 -6.44 -1.78 12.34
C TYR A 120 -6.48 -0.54 13.25
N ARG A 121 -6.26 -0.70 14.55
CA ARG A 121 -6.17 0.43 15.50
C ARG A 121 -5.06 1.43 15.17
N GLN A 122 -4.01 0.99 14.48
CA GLN A 122 -2.86 1.82 14.10
C GLN A 122 -3.03 2.46 12.73
N ILE A 123 -3.76 1.81 11.81
CA ILE A 123 -3.88 2.20 10.40
C ILE A 123 -5.14 3.02 10.14
N LEU A 124 -6.30 2.55 10.64
CA LEU A 124 -7.61 3.12 10.32
C LEU A 124 -7.91 4.53 10.87
N PRO A 125 -7.26 5.07 11.93
CA PRO A 125 -7.55 6.43 12.38
C PRO A 125 -7.43 7.50 11.28
N ILE A 126 -6.50 7.33 10.33
CA ILE A 126 -6.32 8.28 9.23
C ILE A 126 -7.46 8.17 8.21
N PHE A 127 -7.98 6.96 7.97
CA PHE A 127 -9.10 6.74 7.04
C PHE A 127 -10.33 7.50 7.53
N ASN A 128 -10.58 7.48 8.85
CA ASN A 128 -11.71 8.17 9.44
C ASN A 128 -11.67 9.70 9.24
N ILE A 129 -10.47 10.30 9.14
CA ILE A 129 -10.29 11.74 8.88
C ILE A 129 -10.65 12.06 7.42
N PHE A 130 -10.27 11.18 6.48
CA PHE A 130 -10.37 11.45 5.04
C PHE A 130 -11.57 10.78 4.34
N LYS A 131 -12.36 9.95 5.02
CA LYS A 131 -13.47 9.19 4.40
C LYS A 131 -14.52 10.07 3.71
N ASN A 132 -14.72 11.31 4.18
CA ASN A 132 -15.67 12.28 3.59
C ASN A 132 -14.98 13.24 2.60
N SER A 133 -13.73 12.97 2.21
CA SER A 133 -12.96 13.83 1.31
C SER A 133 -13.43 13.65 -0.13
N ASN A 134 -14.14 14.65 -0.64
CA ASN A 134 -14.54 14.74 -2.05
C ASN A 134 -13.42 15.29 -2.95
N LYS A 135 -12.16 15.20 -2.52
CA LYS A 135 -11.03 15.62 -3.35
C LYS A 135 -10.94 14.66 -4.54
N ASN A 136 -11.27 15.18 -5.71
CA ASN A 136 -11.14 14.44 -6.97
C ASN A 136 -9.67 14.08 -7.18
N LEU A 137 -9.42 12.79 -7.38
CA LEU A 137 -8.14 12.28 -7.82
C LEU A 137 -8.06 12.60 -9.31
N GLY A 138 -7.35 13.68 -9.66
CA GLY A 138 -7.16 14.08 -11.06
C GLY A 138 -6.39 13.03 -11.87
N ASP A 139 -6.07 13.35 -13.12
CA ASP A 139 -5.42 12.45 -14.10
C ASP A 139 -4.02 11.92 -13.71
N GLY A 140 -3.50 12.25 -12.52
CA GLY A 140 -2.14 11.90 -12.08
C GLY A 140 -1.96 10.49 -11.53
N ILE A 141 -3.04 9.71 -11.33
CA ILE A 141 -2.95 8.38 -10.68
C ILE A 141 -3.43 7.25 -11.62
N ASP A 142 -3.42 7.48 -12.94
CA ASP A 142 -4.14 6.58 -13.82
C ASP A 142 -3.46 6.30 -15.16
N TYR A 143 -3.00 5.05 -15.30
CA TYR A 143 -2.70 4.42 -16.59
C TYR A 143 -3.87 3.50 -17.04
N GLY A 144 -5.11 3.64 -16.53
CA GLY A 144 -6.19 2.78 -17.05
C GLY A 144 -7.63 2.82 -16.49
N GLN A 145 -7.98 3.61 -15.49
CA GLN A 145 -9.33 3.69 -14.92
C GLN A 145 -9.90 5.12 -14.90
N GLN A 146 -10.41 5.53 -16.06
CA GLN A 146 -11.12 6.78 -16.40
C GLN A 146 -12.37 7.13 -15.54
N LYS A 147 -12.51 6.63 -14.31
CA LYS A 147 -13.58 7.03 -13.40
C LYS A 147 -13.01 7.93 -12.31
N ARG A 148 -13.51 9.17 -12.26
CA ARG A 148 -13.34 10.17 -11.18
C ARG A 148 -13.73 9.55 -9.82
N ARG A 149 -12.84 8.78 -9.20
CA ARG A 149 -12.95 8.32 -7.82
C ARG A 149 -12.35 9.40 -6.92
N THR A 150 -13.07 9.75 -5.86
CA THR A 150 -12.55 10.63 -4.81
C THR A 150 -11.65 9.83 -3.87
N LEU A 151 -10.87 10.53 -3.04
CA LEU A 151 -10.14 9.88 -1.94
C LEU A 151 -11.11 9.15 -0.99
N GLY A 152 -12.30 9.70 -0.74
CA GLY A 152 -13.35 9.05 0.05
C GLY A 152 -13.76 7.70 -0.53
N ASP A 153 -14.02 7.64 -1.84
CA ASP A 153 -14.41 6.39 -2.52
C ASP A 153 -13.32 5.32 -2.40
N LEU A 154 -12.06 5.71 -2.57
CA LEU A 154 -10.92 4.79 -2.44
C LEU A 154 -10.76 4.27 -1.01
N ILE A 155 -11.06 5.10 -0.01
CA ILE A 155 -11.07 4.69 1.40
C ILE A 155 -12.17 3.65 1.64
N ILE A 156 -13.39 3.89 1.15
CA ILE A 156 -14.50 2.95 1.30
C ILE A 156 -14.16 1.61 0.64
N GLU A 157 -13.71 1.62 -0.61
CA GLU A 157 -13.29 0.41 -1.32
C GLU A 157 -12.19 -0.36 -0.56
N THR A 158 -11.22 0.35 0.03
CA THR A 158 -10.18 -0.29 0.85
C THR A 158 -10.74 -0.92 2.11
N LEU A 159 -11.72 -0.29 2.77
CA LEU A 159 -12.38 -0.85 3.96
C LEU A 159 -13.20 -2.10 3.61
N GLU A 160 -13.89 -2.09 2.47
CA GLU A 160 -14.64 -3.25 1.96
C GLU A 160 -13.70 -4.42 1.66
N MET A 161 -12.54 -4.16 1.06
CA MET A 161 -11.52 -5.19 0.84
C MET A 161 -10.95 -5.73 2.15
N PHE A 162 -10.77 -4.87 3.15
CA PHE A 162 -10.31 -5.28 4.49
C PHE A 162 -11.35 -6.17 5.18
N GLU A 163 -12.63 -5.84 5.08
CA GLU A 163 -13.70 -6.69 5.61
C GLU A 163 -13.76 -8.04 4.88
N THR A 164 -13.73 -8.02 3.55
CA THR A 164 -13.85 -9.23 2.71
C THR A 164 -12.72 -10.23 2.94
N HIS A 165 -11.49 -9.75 3.18
CA HIS A 165 -10.30 -10.60 3.32
C HIS A 165 -9.81 -10.75 4.77
N GLY A 166 -10.42 -10.03 5.72
CA GLY A 166 -9.97 -9.98 7.12
C GLY A 166 -10.56 -11.05 8.03
N GLY A 167 -11.42 -11.94 7.51
CA GLY A 167 -12.10 -12.98 8.29
C GLY A 167 -13.21 -12.45 9.19
N GLU A 168 -13.69 -13.32 10.09
CA GLU A 168 -14.91 -13.08 10.88
C GLU A 168 -14.83 -11.82 11.79
N ASP A 169 -13.64 -11.52 12.31
CA ASP A 169 -13.42 -10.41 13.22
C ASP A 169 -13.12 -9.06 12.52
N ALA A 170 -13.05 -9.03 11.19
CA ALA A 170 -12.67 -7.83 10.46
C ALA A 170 -13.68 -6.70 10.68
N PHE A 171 -14.97 -6.98 10.49
CA PHE A 171 -16.03 -5.99 10.56
C PHE A 171 -16.10 -5.32 11.94
N ILE A 172 -16.08 -6.09 13.03
CA ILE A 172 -16.17 -5.53 14.39
C ILE A 172 -14.98 -4.62 14.70
N ASN A 173 -13.77 -4.96 14.23
CA ASN A 173 -12.59 -4.12 14.40
C ASN A 173 -12.64 -2.86 13.53
N ILE A 174 -13.13 -2.94 12.29
CA ILE A 174 -13.33 -1.77 11.42
C ILE A 174 -14.38 -0.84 12.05
N LYS A 175 -15.54 -1.37 12.45
CA LYS A 175 -16.66 -0.61 13.04
C LYS A 175 -16.25 0.10 14.33
N TYR A 176 -15.41 -0.53 15.16
CA TYR A 176 -14.86 0.09 16.36
C TYR A 176 -14.01 1.33 16.05
N MET A 177 -13.25 1.30 14.95
CA MET A 177 -12.39 2.42 14.53
C MET A 177 -13.15 3.47 13.71
N ILE A 178 -14.14 3.05 12.93
CA ILE A 178 -14.92 3.88 12.02
C ILE A 178 -16.42 3.58 12.23
N PRO A 179 -17.07 4.24 13.21
CA PRO A 179 -18.46 3.93 13.58
C PRO A 179 -19.49 4.10 12.46
N THR A 180 -19.18 4.91 11.43
CA THR A 180 -20.07 5.15 10.28
C THR A 180 -19.90 4.14 9.15
N TYR A 181 -18.95 3.21 9.24
CA TYR A 181 -18.78 2.16 8.23
C TYR A 181 -19.92 1.15 8.34
N GLU A 182 -20.49 0.73 7.21
CA GLU A 182 -21.54 -0.29 7.12
C GLU A 182 -20.95 -1.53 6.44
N SER A 183 -21.34 -2.71 6.91
CA SER A 183 -20.78 -3.98 6.42
C SER A 183 -21.11 -4.15 4.94
N CYS A 184 -20.15 -4.58 4.12
CA CYS A 184 -20.41 -4.93 2.73
C CYS A 184 -20.75 -6.42 2.53
N VAL A 185 -20.49 -7.27 3.53
CA VAL A 185 -20.70 -8.72 3.46
C VAL A 185 -22.03 -9.15 4.07
N LEU A 186 -22.52 -8.42 5.08
CA LEU A 186 -23.75 -8.75 5.83
C LEU A 186 -25.02 -8.06 5.28
N ASN A 187 -24.92 -7.37 4.13
CA ASN A 187 -26.01 -6.64 3.49
C ASN A 187 -26.86 -7.50 2.54
#